data_AF-A0A3B3DEH9-F1
#
_entry.id   AF-A0A3B3DEH9-F1
#
_cell.length_a   1.000
_cell.length_b   1.000
_cell.length_c   1.000
_cell.angle_alpha   90.00
_cell.angle_beta   90.00
_cell.angle_gamma   90.00
#
_symmetry.space_group_name_H-M   'P 1'
#
loop_
_entity.id
_entity.type
_entity.pdbx_description
1 polymer ?
#
loop_
_entity_poly.entity_id
_entity_poly.type
_entity_poly.pdbx_seq_one_letter_code
_entity_poly.pdbx_strand_id
1 'polypeptide(L)'
;KKHWLPSLWVETFEDLLDEQLDYEDDWSFQFNYRLTNELTAQEKRRGWKISCQCSKAQFKCGSCGNSWFSARVTLLFHYRLRRGRGTVIMRPLGQSCRNCQDDNFYFPGFVTKTVEDILIKVFSKIRKNCYMENDENNVPNTEPSTKRYTKPHESSLCESCLLGICNQDDDNETCV
;
A
#
# COMPACT_ATOMS: atom_id res chain seq x y z
N LYS A 1 -16.85 7.46 8.33
CA LYS A 1 -15.83 7.44 9.40
C LYS A 1 -14.58 6.75 8.84
N LYS A 2 -13.36 7.27 9.06
CA LYS A 2 -12.11 6.71 8.51
C LYS A 2 -11.65 5.51 9.34
N HIS A 3 -12.30 4.37 9.16
CA HIS A 3 -11.89 3.09 9.75
C HIS A 3 -11.29 2.20 8.64
N TRP A 4 -10.51 1.19 9.03
CA TRP A 4 -10.08 0.17 8.07
C TRP A 4 -11.31 -0.53 7.49
N LEU A 5 -11.43 -0.50 6.16
CA LEU A 5 -12.54 -1.09 5.43
C LEU A 5 -11.97 -1.84 4.21
N PRO A 6 -11.81 -3.17 4.28
CA PRO A 6 -11.28 -3.96 3.17
C PRO A 6 -12.11 -3.82 1.88
N SER A 7 -13.44 -3.70 2.00
CA SER A 7 -14.32 -3.62 0.82
C SER A 7 -14.05 -2.37 -0.01
N LEU A 8 -13.74 -1.22 0.63
CA LEU A 8 -13.38 0.01 -0.07
C LEU A 8 -12.22 -0.22 -1.05
N TRP A 9 -11.21 -1.01 -0.67
CA TRP A 9 -10.07 -1.28 -1.54
C TRP A 9 -10.40 -2.23 -2.68
N VAL A 10 -11.27 -3.22 -2.44
CA VAL A 10 -11.71 -4.16 -3.47
C VAL A 10 -12.59 -3.43 -4.48
N GLU A 11 -13.61 -2.71 -4.02
CA GLU A 11 -14.53 -1.93 -4.84
C GLU A 11 -13.77 -0.88 -5.68
N THR A 12 -12.90 -0.08 -5.05
CA THR A 12 -12.11 0.91 -5.80
C THR A 12 -11.10 0.27 -6.76
N PHE A 13 -10.59 -0.94 -6.48
CA PHE A 13 -9.73 -1.65 -7.42
C PHE A 13 -10.51 -2.11 -8.66
N GLU A 14 -11.71 -2.66 -8.46
CA GLU A 14 -12.61 -3.09 -9.53
C GLU A 14 -13.07 -1.89 -10.38
N ASP A 15 -13.48 -0.80 -9.75
CA ASP A 15 -13.91 0.43 -10.45
C ASP A 15 -12.82 1.02 -11.36
N LEU A 16 -11.55 0.93 -10.93
CA LEU A 16 -10.41 1.46 -11.68
C LEU A 16 -9.84 0.46 -12.70
N LEU A 17 -10.24 -0.82 -12.65
CA LEU A 17 -9.53 -1.87 -13.35
C LEU A 17 -9.51 -1.65 -14.86
N ASP A 18 -10.69 -1.44 -15.47
CA ASP A 18 -10.82 -1.26 -16.92
C ASP A 18 -10.14 0.03 -17.41
N GLU A 19 -10.23 1.12 -16.62
CA GLU A 19 -9.59 2.39 -16.97
C GLU A 19 -8.05 2.34 -16.88
N GLN A 20 -7.52 1.52 -15.96
CA GLN A 20 -6.09 1.47 -15.67
C GLN A 20 -5.36 0.30 -16.30
N LEU A 21 -6.07 -0.78 -16.66
CA LEU A 21 -5.57 -2.00 -17.27
C LEU A 21 -6.54 -2.46 -18.36
N ASP A 22 -6.57 -1.75 -19.48
CA ASP A 22 -7.35 -2.10 -20.69
C ASP A 22 -6.70 -3.26 -21.47
N TYR A 23 -6.58 -4.42 -20.81
CA TYR A 23 -5.99 -5.66 -21.32
C TYR A 23 -7.00 -6.80 -21.19
N GLU A 24 -6.89 -7.84 -22.01
CA GLU A 24 -7.80 -9.01 -21.98
C GLU A 24 -7.62 -9.92 -20.74
N ASP A 25 -6.82 -9.53 -19.76
CA ASP A 25 -6.48 -10.35 -18.60
C ASP A 25 -7.35 -10.03 -17.38
N ASP A 26 -7.81 -11.08 -16.69
CA ASP A 26 -8.54 -10.92 -15.44
C ASP A 26 -7.59 -10.59 -14.27
N TRP A 27 -7.92 -9.58 -13.47
CA TRP A 27 -7.19 -9.25 -12.24
C TRP A 27 -8.04 -9.46 -10.99
N SER A 28 -7.41 -9.95 -9.93
CA SER A 28 -8.04 -10.09 -8.60
C SER A 28 -7.25 -9.35 -7.53
N PHE A 29 -7.97 -8.79 -6.56
CA PHE A 29 -7.40 -8.09 -5.42
C PHE A 29 -7.71 -8.84 -4.12
N GLN A 30 -6.68 -9.13 -3.33
CA GLN A 30 -6.79 -9.96 -2.14
C GLN A 30 -5.98 -9.38 -0.98
N PHE A 31 -6.25 -9.84 0.24
CA PHE A 31 -5.50 -9.46 1.43
C PHE A 31 -4.75 -10.65 2.02
N ASN A 32 -3.52 -10.39 2.47
CA ASN A 32 -2.79 -11.31 3.33
C ASN A 32 -2.11 -10.52 4.45
N TYR A 33 -2.67 -10.53 5.65
CA TYR A 33 -2.16 -9.77 6.79
C TYR A 33 -0.83 -10.28 7.37
N ARG A 34 -0.21 -11.30 6.75
CA ARG A 34 1.13 -11.80 7.05
C ARG A 34 2.14 -11.57 5.93
N LEU A 35 1.74 -10.89 4.85
CA LEU A 35 2.62 -10.56 3.72
C LEU A 35 3.88 -9.82 4.19
N THR A 36 5.04 -10.22 3.69
CA THR A 36 6.35 -9.60 3.98
C THR A 36 6.78 -8.73 2.81
N ASN A 37 7.82 -7.91 2.98
CA ASN A 37 8.47 -7.17 1.89
C ASN A 37 9.55 -7.99 1.19
N GLU A 38 9.46 -9.32 1.25
CA GLU A 38 10.45 -10.24 0.69
C GLU A 38 9.76 -11.31 -0.15
N LEU A 39 10.40 -11.69 -1.26
CA LEU A 39 10.01 -12.82 -2.07
C LEU A 39 11.08 -13.90 -2.02
N THR A 40 10.65 -15.13 -1.81
CA THR A 40 11.51 -16.30 -2.01
C THR A 40 11.96 -16.42 -3.47
N ALA A 41 13.05 -17.13 -3.72
CA ALA A 41 13.51 -17.40 -5.09
C ALA A 41 12.44 -18.11 -5.94
N GLN A 42 11.63 -18.98 -5.33
CA GLN A 42 10.53 -19.66 -6.01
C GLN A 42 9.41 -18.70 -6.40
N GLU A 43 9.06 -17.74 -5.53
CA GLU A 43 8.04 -16.72 -5.83
C GLU A 43 8.48 -15.78 -6.94
N LYS A 44 9.74 -15.32 -6.91
CA LYS A 44 10.35 -14.53 -7.99
C LYS A 44 10.30 -15.27 -9.32
N ARG A 45 10.69 -16.56 -9.34
CA ARG A 45 10.58 -17.43 -10.55
C ARG A 45 9.14 -17.61 -11.03
N ARG A 46 8.15 -17.50 -10.13
CA ARG A 46 6.72 -17.53 -10.46
C ARG A 46 6.17 -16.16 -10.88
N GLY A 47 7.03 -15.17 -11.08
CA GLY A 47 6.69 -13.84 -11.61
C GLY A 47 6.14 -12.87 -10.57
N TRP A 48 6.21 -13.21 -9.27
CA TRP A 48 5.84 -12.27 -8.21
C TRP A 48 6.81 -11.10 -8.16
N LYS A 49 6.24 -9.93 -7.89
CA LYS A 49 6.93 -8.66 -7.71
C LYS A 49 6.36 -7.95 -6.48
N ILE A 50 7.15 -7.07 -5.88
CA ILE A 50 6.76 -6.27 -4.72
C ILE A 50 6.58 -4.81 -5.15
N SER A 51 5.62 -4.13 -4.53
CA SER A 51 5.55 -2.67 -4.47
C SER A 51 5.19 -2.25 -3.05
N CYS A 52 5.90 -1.26 -2.51
CA CYS A 52 5.52 -0.62 -1.26
C CYS A 52 5.02 0.78 -1.56
N GLN A 53 3.87 1.15 -1.01
CA GLN A 53 3.32 2.49 -1.11
C GLN A 53 3.28 3.13 0.27
N CYS A 54 3.57 4.42 0.33
CA CYS A 54 3.45 5.21 1.56
C CYS A 54 2.32 6.21 1.44
N SER A 55 1.52 6.34 2.50
CA SER A 55 0.42 7.29 2.54
C SER A 55 0.13 7.79 3.95
N LYS A 56 -0.73 8.81 4.04
CA LYS A 56 -1.27 9.33 5.30
C LYS A 56 -2.55 8.58 5.64
N ALA A 57 -2.77 8.25 6.91
CA ALA A 57 -3.98 7.56 7.34
C ALA A 57 -4.39 7.92 8.77
N GLN A 58 -5.63 7.58 9.11
CA GLN A 58 -6.16 7.72 10.46
C GLN A 58 -6.28 6.35 11.13
N PHE A 59 -5.88 6.25 12.38
CA PHE A 59 -6.02 5.04 13.20
C PHE A 59 -7.07 5.26 14.29
N LYS A 60 -7.64 4.15 14.74
CA LYS A 60 -8.49 4.12 15.93
C LYS A 60 -8.18 2.87 16.75
N CYS A 61 -7.85 3.09 18.01
CA CYS A 61 -7.66 2.02 18.98
C CYS A 61 -9.01 1.37 19.30
N GLY A 62 -9.09 0.05 19.14
CA GLY A 62 -10.23 -0.75 19.54
C GLY A 62 -10.42 -0.82 21.06
N SER A 63 -9.32 -0.72 21.82
CA SER A 63 -9.31 -0.89 23.28
C SER A 63 -9.71 0.38 24.05
N CYS A 64 -9.05 1.51 23.80
CA CYS A 64 -9.29 2.77 24.52
C CYS A 64 -10.07 3.82 23.71
N GLY A 65 -10.42 3.52 22.46
CA GLY A 65 -11.14 4.45 21.57
C GLY A 65 -10.31 5.63 21.05
N ASN A 66 -9.06 5.80 21.51
CA ASN A 66 -8.17 6.86 21.04
C ASN A 66 -8.02 6.80 19.52
N SER A 67 -8.07 7.97 18.88
CA SER A 67 -7.88 8.09 17.43
C SER A 67 -6.73 9.04 17.16
N TRP A 68 -5.83 8.65 16.27
CA TRP A 68 -4.66 9.45 15.91
C TRP A 68 -4.46 9.43 14.40
N PHE A 69 -3.73 10.41 13.92
CA PHE A 69 -3.35 10.53 12.52
C PHE A 69 -1.87 10.17 12.38
N SER A 70 -1.54 9.44 11.32
CA SER A 70 -0.16 9.23 10.91
C SER A 70 0.08 9.87 9.54
N ALA A 71 1.18 10.61 9.44
CA ALA A 71 1.69 11.08 8.16
C ALA A 71 2.31 9.97 7.31
N ARG A 72 2.60 8.80 7.90
CA ARG A 72 3.29 7.71 7.23
C ARG A 72 2.69 6.36 7.61
N VAL A 73 2.19 5.65 6.62
CA VAL A 73 1.68 4.29 6.70
C VAL A 73 2.16 3.55 5.47
N THR A 74 2.77 2.39 5.69
CA THR A 74 3.29 1.54 4.62
C THR A 74 2.23 0.52 4.21
N LEU A 75 2.01 0.39 2.91
CA LEU A 75 1.14 -0.61 2.29
C LEU A 75 2.02 -1.49 1.40
N LEU A 76 2.05 -2.79 1.71
CA LEU A 76 2.77 -3.79 0.94
C LEU A 76 1.84 -4.39 -0.11
N PHE A 77 2.34 -4.51 -1.33
CA PHE A 77 1.66 -5.16 -2.43
C PHE A 77 2.58 -6.22 -3.03
N HIS A 78 2.10 -7.45 -3.13
CA HIS A 78 2.64 -8.45 -4.03
C HIS A 78 1.75 -8.53 -5.25
N TYR A 79 2.33 -8.54 -6.44
CA TYR A 79 1.55 -8.68 -7.67
C TYR A 79 2.27 -9.55 -8.69
N ARG A 80 1.47 -10.18 -9.56
CA ARG A 80 1.95 -10.92 -10.73
C ARG A 80 0.87 -11.04 -11.79
N LEU A 81 1.31 -11.23 -13.03
CA LEU A 81 0.50 -11.73 -14.12
C LEU A 81 1.04 -13.10 -14.56
N ARG A 82 0.18 -14.11 -14.68
CA ARG A 82 0.60 -15.43 -15.14
C ARG A 82 -0.52 -16.12 -15.92
N ARG A 83 -0.25 -16.44 -17.20
CA ARG A 83 -1.19 -17.13 -18.10
C ARG A 83 -2.54 -16.41 -18.18
N GLY A 84 -2.48 -15.11 -18.39
CA GLY A 84 -3.62 -14.21 -18.49
C GLY A 84 -4.45 -14.03 -17.22
N ARG A 85 -3.88 -14.34 -16.06
CA ARG A 85 -4.51 -14.07 -14.76
C ARG A 85 -3.58 -13.27 -13.87
N GLY A 86 -4.04 -12.08 -13.54
CA GLY A 86 -3.45 -11.14 -12.61
C GLY A 86 -3.85 -11.41 -11.17
N THR A 87 -2.95 -11.15 -10.24
CA THR A 87 -3.25 -11.17 -8.81
C THR A 87 -2.49 -10.05 -8.13
N VAL A 88 -3.20 -9.28 -7.31
CA VAL A 88 -2.64 -8.33 -6.35
C VAL A 88 -3.01 -8.81 -4.94
N ILE A 89 -2.01 -8.89 -4.07
CA ILE A 89 -2.18 -9.21 -2.65
C ILE A 89 -1.66 -8.04 -1.85
N MET A 90 -2.47 -7.50 -0.95
CA MET A 90 -2.12 -6.35 -0.14
C MET A 90 -2.00 -6.71 1.35
N ARG A 91 -1.07 -6.04 2.04
CA ARG A 91 -1.06 -5.90 3.50
C ARG A 91 -0.89 -4.42 3.88
N PRO A 92 -1.86 -3.81 4.57
CA PRO A 92 -1.59 -2.57 5.29
C PRO A 92 -0.78 -2.85 6.56
N LEU A 93 0.28 -2.08 6.80
CA LEU A 93 1.02 -2.13 8.06
C LEU A 93 0.42 -1.13 9.06
N GLY A 94 0.23 -1.59 10.29
CA GLY A 94 -0.46 -0.89 11.35
C GLY A 94 0.43 -0.02 12.23
N GLN A 95 -0.22 0.59 13.23
CA GLN A 95 0.45 1.30 14.31
C GLN A 95 -0.16 0.92 15.66
N SER A 96 0.67 0.85 16.69
CA SER A 96 0.23 0.59 18.06
C SER A 96 -0.27 1.86 18.74
N CYS A 97 -1.14 1.68 19.74
CA CYS A 97 -1.74 2.81 20.42
C CYS A 97 -0.81 3.37 21.51
N ARG A 98 -0.43 4.64 21.39
CA ARG A 98 0.41 5.34 22.38
C ARG A 98 -0.12 5.27 23.81
N ASN A 99 -1.45 5.25 23.99
CA ASN A 99 -2.08 5.26 25.30
C ASN A 99 -2.14 3.88 25.96
N CYS A 100 -2.28 2.83 25.15
CA CYS A 100 -2.41 1.47 25.66
C CYS A 100 -1.04 0.82 25.89
N GLN A 101 -0.03 1.23 25.12
CA GLN A 101 1.29 0.58 25.09
C GLN A 101 1.16 -0.95 24.96
N ASP A 102 0.14 -1.40 24.23
CA ASP A 102 -0.11 -2.80 23.96
C ASP A 102 0.71 -3.25 22.74
N ASP A 103 1.04 -4.54 22.66
CA ASP A 103 1.74 -5.15 21.52
C ASP A 103 0.84 -5.32 20.27
N ASN A 104 -0.29 -4.62 20.22
CA ASN A 104 -1.27 -4.72 19.15
C ASN A 104 -1.06 -3.62 18.10
N PHE A 105 -1.07 -4.00 16.83
CA PHE A 105 -1.14 -3.05 15.72
C PHE A 105 -2.58 -2.88 15.23
N TYR A 106 -3.00 -1.63 15.11
CA TYR A 106 -4.31 -1.27 14.56
C TYR A 106 -4.16 -0.93 13.08
N PHE A 107 -5.13 -1.34 12.26
CA PHE A 107 -5.09 -1.06 10.82
C PHE A 107 -5.46 0.40 10.50
N PRO A 108 -4.83 0.98 9.47
CA PRO A 108 -5.10 2.34 8.99
C PRO A 108 -6.47 2.46 8.33
N GLY A 109 -7.18 3.56 8.58
CA GLY A 109 -8.38 3.96 7.87
C GLY A 109 -8.08 5.03 6.81
N PHE A 110 -8.67 4.87 5.63
CA PHE A 110 -8.45 5.74 4.47
C PHE A 110 -9.75 6.40 3.99
N VAL A 111 -9.60 7.45 3.18
CA VAL A 111 -10.68 7.99 2.36
C VAL A 111 -10.54 7.48 0.93
N THR A 112 -11.64 7.37 0.18
CA THR A 112 -11.66 6.81 -1.18
C THR A 112 -10.61 7.43 -2.09
N LYS A 113 -10.49 8.77 -2.11
CA LYS A 113 -9.48 9.44 -2.95
C LYS A 113 -8.05 8.98 -2.68
N THR A 114 -7.71 8.73 -1.41
CA THR A 114 -6.38 8.22 -1.05
C THR A 114 -6.19 6.78 -1.51
N VAL A 115 -7.23 5.96 -1.48
CA VAL A 115 -7.21 4.58 -1.99
C VAL A 115 -6.99 4.59 -3.51
N GLU A 116 -7.74 5.40 -4.25
CA GLU A 116 -7.58 5.58 -5.70
C GLU A 116 -6.13 5.96 -6.06
N ASP A 117 -5.58 7.01 -5.44
CA ASP A 117 -4.23 7.51 -5.76
C ASP A 117 -3.15 6.45 -5.52
N ILE A 118 -3.35 5.57 -4.52
CA ILE A 118 -2.42 4.48 -4.21
C ILE A 118 -2.57 3.35 -5.24
N LEU A 119 -3.81 2.97 -5.58
CA LEU A 119 -4.07 1.91 -6.55
C LEU A 119 -3.59 2.30 -7.96
N ILE A 120 -3.76 3.56 -8.38
CA ILE A 120 -3.20 4.08 -9.64
C ILE A 120 -1.68 3.85 -9.69
N LYS A 121 -0.95 4.11 -8.60
CA LYS A 121 0.50 3.84 -8.54
C LYS A 121 0.82 2.35 -8.65
N VAL A 122 0.00 1.49 -8.04
CA VAL A 122 0.15 0.03 -8.17
C VAL A 122 -0.11 -0.40 -9.61
N PHE A 123 -1.15 0.11 -10.26
CA PHE A 123 -1.43 -0.15 -11.67
C PHE A 123 -0.29 0.31 -12.59
N SER A 124 0.29 1.49 -12.37
CA SER A 124 1.48 1.93 -13.09
C SER A 124 2.64 0.92 -12.96
N LYS A 125 2.88 0.37 -11.77
CA LYS A 125 3.90 -0.68 -11.57
C LYS A 125 3.50 -2.00 -12.25
N ILE A 126 2.21 -2.34 -12.30
CA ILE A 126 1.71 -3.51 -13.05
C ILE A 126 1.94 -3.34 -14.55
N ARG A 127 1.51 -2.23 -15.16
CA ARG A 127 1.72 -1.91 -16.58
C ARG A 127 3.18 -2.02 -16.98
N LYS A 128 4.05 -1.33 -16.24
CA LYS A 128 5.51 -1.37 -16.47
C LYS A 128 6.07 -2.78 -16.36
N ASN A 129 5.75 -3.51 -15.29
CA ASN A 129 6.48 -4.73 -14.96
C ASN A 129 5.83 -6.02 -15.49
N CYS A 130 4.54 -6.00 -15.85
CA CYS A 130 3.82 -7.17 -16.35
C CYS A 130 3.50 -7.05 -17.84
N TYR A 131 3.31 -5.83 -18.36
CA TYR A 131 2.98 -5.57 -19.75
C TYR A 131 4.11 -4.89 -20.54
N MET A 132 5.23 -4.57 -19.88
CA MET A 132 6.41 -3.96 -20.50
C MET A 132 6.11 -2.61 -21.17
N GLU A 133 5.13 -1.87 -20.66
CA GLU A 133 4.89 -0.50 -21.10
C GLU A 133 6.08 0.40 -20.73
N ASN A 134 6.54 1.20 -21.70
CA ASN A 134 7.62 2.16 -21.49
C ASN A 134 7.14 3.38 -20.68
N ASP A 135 8.04 3.93 -19.85
CA ASP A 135 7.75 5.07 -18.96
C ASP A 135 7.40 6.39 -19.69
N GLU A 136 7.53 6.47 -21.02
CA GLU A 136 7.36 7.72 -21.79
C GLU A 136 5.96 8.34 -21.68
N ASN A 137 4.94 7.58 -21.26
CA ASN A 137 3.57 8.08 -21.06
C ASN A 137 3.18 8.30 -19.59
N ASN A 138 4.01 7.90 -18.62
CA ASN A 138 3.69 8.05 -17.19
C ASN A 138 4.49 9.21 -16.60
N VAL A 139 4.07 10.45 -16.88
CA VAL A 139 4.49 11.58 -16.04
C VAL A 139 3.68 11.50 -14.75
N PRO A 140 4.27 11.19 -13.59
CA PRO A 140 3.55 11.34 -12.35
C PRO A 140 3.49 12.85 -12.11
N ASN A 141 2.40 13.50 -12.53
CA ASN A 141 2.02 14.81 -12.00
C ASN A 141 1.56 14.63 -10.55
N THR A 142 2.48 14.21 -9.69
CA THR A 142 2.34 14.33 -8.25
C THR A 142 3.21 15.50 -7.87
N GLU A 143 2.64 16.70 -7.86
CA GLU A 143 3.31 17.80 -7.15
C GLU A 143 3.61 17.31 -5.72
N PRO A 144 4.85 17.48 -5.23
CA PRO A 144 5.16 17.17 -3.85
C PRO A 144 4.24 18.03 -2.98
N SER A 145 3.28 17.39 -2.31
CA SER A 145 2.35 18.09 -1.44
C SER A 145 3.15 18.69 -0.28
N THR A 146 3.52 19.96 -0.41
CA THR A 146 4.32 20.77 0.53
C THR A 146 3.61 21.09 1.85
N LYS A 147 2.55 20.34 2.20
CA LYS A 147 1.94 20.43 3.52
C LYS A 147 2.69 19.52 4.50
N ARG A 148 3.77 20.07 5.07
CA ARG A 148 4.45 19.59 6.28
C ARG A 148 3.53 19.73 7.50
N TYR A 149 2.51 18.89 7.55
CA TYR A 149 1.83 18.49 8.77
C TYR A 149 2.42 17.12 9.08
N THR A 150 3.27 16.94 10.10
CA THR A 150 2.85 16.77 11.49
C THR A 150 4.06 16.28 12.30
N LYS A 151 3.90 16.25 13.62
CA LYS A 151 4.75 15.61 14.65
C LYS A 151 5.67 14.46 14.15
N PRO A 152 6.86 14.28 14.76
CA PRO A 152 7.81 13.24 14.37
C PRO A 152 7.14 11.87 14.33
N HIS A 153 7.42 11.13 13.25
CA HIS A 153 6.99 9.74 13.10
C HIS A 153 7.48 8.92 14.30
N GLU A 154 6.56 8.36 15.08
CA GLU A 154 6.89 7.56 16.27
C GLU A 154 7.26 6.12 15.83
N SER A 155 8.52 5.92 15.43
CA SER A 155 9.01 4.65 14.87
C SER A 155 8.78 3.44 15.77
N SER A 156 8.82 3.61 17.10
CA SER A 156 8.57 2.54 18.07
C SER A 156 7.12 2.04 18.06
N LEU A 157 6.17 2.84 17.56
CA LEU A 157 4.77 2.48 17.45
C LEU A 157 4.38 2.03 16.04
N CYS A 158 5.32 2.05 15.09
CA CYS A 158 5.02 1.76 13.68
C CYS A 158 5.47 0.35 13.29
N GLU A 159 4.52 -0.48 12.85
CA GLU A 159 4.80 -1.86 12.46
C GLU A 159 5.87 -1.93 11.34
N SER A 160 5.82 -1.02 10.36
CA SER A 160 6.79 -1.01 9.27
C SER A 160 8.20 -0.63 9.73
N CYS A 161 8.35 0.23 10.75
CA CYS A 161 9.66 0.52 11.34
C CYS A 161 10.20 -0.70 12.08
N LEU A 162 9.36 -1.40 12.84
CA LEU A 162 9.77 -2.61 13.57
C LEU A 162 10.14 -3.76 12.63
N LEU A 163 9.55 -3.81 11.44
CA LEU A 163 9.92 -4.77 10.39
C LEU A 163 11.10 -4.31 9.52
N GLY A 164 11.65 -3.10 9.73
CA GLY A 164 12.73 -2.56 8.90
C GLY A 164 12.33 -2.17 7.48
N ILE A 165 11.03 -1.99 7.22
CA ILE A 165 10.43 -1.70 5.90
C ILE A 165 10.22 -0.19 5.70
N CYS A 166 10.09 0.56 6.81
CA CYS A 166 9.85 1.98 6.76
C CYS A 166 11.07 2.72 6.23
N ASN A 167 11.15 2.93 4.91
CA ASN A 167 12.11 3.85 4.31
C ASN A 167 11.86 5.22 4.95
N GLN A 168 12.84 5.86 5.59
CA GLN A 168 12.62 7.16 6.24
C GLN A 168 12.73 8.34 5.25
N ASP A 169 13.13 8.06 4.01
CA ASP A 169 13.38 9.06 2.98
C ASP A 169 12.31 8.99 1.87
N ASP A 170 11.64 10.12 1.63
CA ASP A 170 10.61 10.28 0.59
C ASP A 170 11.19 10.40 -0.84
N ASP A 171 12.49 10.12 -1.03
CA ASP A 171 13.19 10.38 -2.30
C ASP A 171 13.72 9.15 -3.03
N ASN A 172 13.55 7.93 -2.53
CA ASN A 172 14.00 6.75 -3.27
C ASN A 172 12.83 5.94 -3.81
N GLU A 173 12.63 6.09 -5.11
CA GLU A 173 11.76 5.29 -5.95
C GLU A 173 12.34 3.86 -6.13
N THR A 174 12.59 3.15 -5.03
CA THR A 174 12.97 1.74 -5.02
C THR A 174 12.78 1.18 -3.61
N CYS A 175 11.90 0.21 -3.49
CA CYS A 175 12.07 -0.80 -2.45
C CYS A 175 12.99 -1.86 -3.05
N VAL A 176 14.10 -2.11 -2.35
CA VAL A 176 15.13 -3.09 -2.69
C VAL A 176 14.54 -4.49 -2.92
#